data_AF-A0A9D6SIK7-F1
#
_entry.id   AF-A0A9D6SIK7-F1
#
_cell.length_a   1.000
_cell.length_b   1.000
_cell.length_c   1.000
_cell.angle_alpha   90.00
_cell.angle_beta   90.00
_cell.angle_gamma   90.00
#
_symmetry.space_group_name_H-M   'P 1'
#
loop_
_entity.id
_entity.type
_entity.pdbx_description
1 polymer ?
#
loop_
_entity_poly.entity_id
_entity_poly.type
_entity_poly.pdbx_seq_one_letter_code
_entity_poly.pdbx_strand_id
1 'polypeptide(L)'
;MQPRASVRKLVLFVLVLHSSTVPASARIYGNVGNLGTEKLQWESMRASSAFLEGSSALWQMFGFVEVKEFAKARESGQLAVARFQKAGQLFSVAAQSVDHQTGQLLRLADSANAANLVQASPDGPTLKQITAMATQGKAASMVDFCGKRATDLAARTETVIGSLQAETLDRDGSKLLHELIHDWGIAITQGEYISALFYVASHAKR
;
A
#
# COMPACT_ATOMS: atom_id res chain seq x y z
N MET A 1 7.06 24.51 -24.03
CA MET A 1 7.25 23.83 -22.73
C MET A 1 6.12 22.82 -22.53
N GLN A 2 6.40 21.53 -22.66
CA GLN A 2 5.42 20.46 -22.40
C GLN A 2 5.95 19.54 -21.30
N PRO A 3 5.22 19.44 -20.18
CA PRO A 3 5.16 18.24 -19.37
C PRO A 3 3.69 17.85 -19.18
N ARG A 4 3.01 17.39 -20.24
CA ARG A 4 1.62 16.87 -20.15
C ARG A 4 1.52 15.37 -20.35
N ALA A 5 2.61 14.71 -20.71
CA ALA A 5 2.61 13.30 -21.12
C ALA A 5 2.97 12.30 -20.01
N SER A 6 3.60 12.73 -18.90
CA SER A 6 4.07 11.79 -17.87
C SER A 6 2.96 11.37 -16.89
N VAL A 7 2.12 12.31 -16.44
CA VAL A 7 1.05 12.02 -15.47
C VAL A 7 -0.05 11.15 -16.09
N ARG A 8 -0.47 11.43 -17.32
CA ARG A 8 -1.45 10.58 -18.05
C ARG A 8 -1.00 9.14 -18.25
N LYS A 9 0.31 8.90 -18.46
CA LYS A 9 0.86 7.53 -18.58
C LYS A 9 0.86 6.80 -17.24
N LEU A 10 1.06 7.53 -16.14
CA LEU A 10 0.98 6.99 -14.79
C LEU A 10 -0.47 6.65 -14.38
N VAL A 11 -1.42 7.51 -14.76
CA VAL A 11 -2.88 7.31 -14.57
C VAL A 11 -3.38 6.05 -15.27
N LEU A 12 -2.85 5.74 -16.45
CA LEU A 12 -3.20 4.51 -17.18
C LEU A 12 -2.60 3.26 -16.53
N PHE A 13 -1.44 3.36 -15.88
CA PHE A 13 -0.74 2.22 -15.25
C PHE A 13 -1.48 1.69 -14.01
N VAL A 14 -2.07 2.58 -13.21
CA VAL A 14 -2.84 2.20 -12.00
C VAL A 14 -4.22 1.62 -12.34
N LEU A 15 -4.84 2.08 -13.44
CA LEU A 15 -6.10 1.52 -13.95
C LEU A 15 -5.93 0.09 -14.50
N VAL A 16 -4.74 -0.26 -15.01
CA VAL A 16 -4.42 -1.61 -15.52
C VAL A 16 -4.22 -2.64 -14.40
N LEU A 17 -3.98 -2.23 -13.15
CA LEU A 17 -3.89 -3.15 -12.00
C LEU A 17 -5.23 -3.86 -11.69
N HIS A 18 -6.34 -3.42 -12.27
CA HIS A 18 -7.68 -3.95 -11.99
C HIS A 18 -8.16 -5.05 -12.98
N SER A 19 -7.44 -5.36 -14.06
CA SER A 19 -7.91 -6.26 -15.13
C SER A 19 -7.21 -7.62 -15.26
N SER A 20 -6.51 -8.11 -14.22
CA SER A 20 -5.81 -9.39 -14.26
C SER A 20 -6.64 -10.59 -13.74
N THR A 21 -6.14 -11.81 -13.93
CA THR A 21 -6.68 -13.09 -13.40
C THR A 21 -6.25 -13.39 -11.96
N VAL A 22 -5.66 -12.40 -11.27
CA VAL A 22 -5.07 -12.55 -9.93
C VAL A 22 -6.17 -12.59 -8.85
N PRO A 23 -6.09 -13.47 -7.83
CA PRO A 23 -7.06 -13.54 -6.74
C PRO A 23 -7.24 -12.19 -6.03
N ALA A 24 -8.47 -11.84 -5.68
CA ALA A 24 -8.80 -10.55 -5.06
C ALA A 24 -8.01 -10.31 -3.75
N SER A 25 -7.81 -11.35 -2.93
CA SER A 25 -7.04 -11.24 -1.69
C SER A 25 -5.58 -10.88 -1.89
N ALA A 26 -4.95 -11.28 -3.00
CA ALA A 26 -3.55 -10.96 -3.31
C ALA A 26 -3.35 -9.51 -3.79
N ARG A 27 -4.42 -8.80 -4.16
CA ARG A 27 -4.38 -7.37 -4.56
C ARG A 27 -4.76 -6.40 -3.45
N ILE A 28 -5.24 -6.90 -2.32
CA ILE A 28 -5.70 -6.06 -1.22
C ILE A 28 -4.51 -5.80 -0.29
N TYR A 29 -3.97 -4.57 -0.30
CA TYR A 29 -2.83 -4.13 0.50
C TYR A 29 -2.76 -4.73 1.91
N GLY A 30 -1.80 -5.62 2.18
CA GLY A 30 -1.52 -6.13 3.53
C GLY A 30 -2.57 -7.09 4.13
N ASN A 31 -3.57 -7.51 3.36
CA ASN A 31 -4.55 -8.51 3.77
C ASN A 31 -3.90 -9.90 3.98
N VAL A 32 -4.21 -10.54 5.10
CA VAL A 32 -3.72 -11.90 5.42
C VAL A 32 -4.60 -13.02 4.84
N GLY A 33 -5.73 -12.67 4.21
CA GLY A 33 -6.64 -13.60 3.55
C GLY A 33 -7.22 -14.62 4.52
N ASN A 34 -7.12 -15.90 4.19
CA ASN A 34 -7.61 -17.01 5.02
C ASN A 34 -6.52 -17.59 5.94
N LEU A 35 -5.39 -16.88 6.13
CA LEU A 35 -4.32 -17.32 7.02
C LEU A 35 -4.49 -16.73 8.42
N GLY A 36 -4.37 -17.58 9.44
CA GLY A 36 -4.46 -17.20 10.85
C GLY A 36 -5.88 -17.14 11.42
N THR A 37 -6.02 -16.53 12.59
CA THR A 37 -7.29 -16.43 13.32
C THR A 37 -8.31 -15.53 12.61
N GLU A 38 -9.61 -15.77 12.82
CA GLU A 38 -10.67 -14.90 12.29
C GLU A 38 -10.47 -13.43 12.67
N LYS A 39 -10.01 -13.18 13.90
CA LYS A 39 -9.67 -11.83 14.38
C LYS A 39 -8.57 -11.18 13.52
N LEU A 40 -7.48 -11.88 13.25
CA LEU A 40 -6.40 -11.38 12.39
C LEU A 40 -6.92 -11.05 10.98
N GLN A 41 -7.72 -11.95 10.41
CA GLN A 41 -8.29 -11.78 9.07
C GLN A 41 -9.17 -10.53 9.01
N TRP A 42 -10.09 -10.38 9.95
CA TRP A 42 -10.99 -9.24 10.05
C TRP A 42 -10.25 -7.91 10.23
N GLU A 43 -9.29 -7.84 11.16
CA GLU A 43 -8.55 -6.60 11.40
C GLU A 43 -7.65 -6.23 10.21
N SER A 44 -7.00 -7.21 9.58
CA SER A 44 -6.19 -6.95 8.38
C SER A 44 -7.06 -6.44 7.22
N MET A 45 -8.27 -6.96 7.04
CA MET A 45 -9.20 -6.52 6.01
C MET A 45 -9.67 -5.08 6.27
N ARG A 46 -10.01 -4.75 7.53
CA ARG A 46 -10.38 -3.38 7.91
C ARG A 46 -9.23 -2.40 7.69
N ALA A 47 -8.00 -2.79 8.05
CA ALA A 47 -6.81 -2.00 7.84
C ALA A 47 -6.56 -1.75 6.34
N SER A 48 -6.69 -2.80 5.53
CA SER A 48 -6.55 -2.74 4.07
C SER A 48 -7.60 -1.82 3.45
N SER A 49 -8.86 -1.93 3.89
CA SER A 49 -9.95 -1.06 3.43
C SER A 49 -9.65 0.41 3.73
N ALA A 50 -9.23 0.73 4.96
CA ALA A 50 -8.82 2.09 5.32
C ALA A 50 -7.64 2.59 4.47
N PHE A 51 -6.67 1.73 4.13
CA PHE A 51 -5.57 2.08 3.24
C PHE A 51 -6.04 2.42 1.82
N LEU A 52 -6.97 1.63 1.27
CA LEU A 52 -7.53 1.86 -0.07
C LEU A 52 -8.40 3.12 -0.10
N GLU A 53 -9.16 3.41 0.95
CA GLU A 53 -9.88 4.68 1.12
C GLU A 53 -8.90 5.87 1.13
N GLY A 54 -7.77 5.74 1.85
CA GLY A 54 -6.71 6.75 1.86
C GLY A 54 -6.06 6.94 0.49
N SER A 55 -5.82 5.83 -0.23
CA SER A 55 -5.29 5.85 -1.60
C SER A 55 -6.25 6.52 -2.59
N SER A 56 -7.55 6.30 -2.45
CA SER A 56 -8.58 6.96 -3.26
C SER A 56 -8.63 8.48 -3.02
N ALA A 57 -8.58 8.90 -1.75
CA ALA A 57 -8.49 10.31 -1.41
C ALA A 57 -7.17 10.93 -1.91
N LEU A 58 -6.05 10.21 -1.80
CA LEU A 58 -4.77 10.67 -2.34
C LEU A 58 -4.82 10.86 -3.87
N TRP A 59 -5.51 9.97 -4.58
CA TRP A 59 -5.74 10.10 -6.01
C TRP A 59 -6.58 11.33 -6.38
N GLN A 60 -7.64 11.60 -5.62
CA GLN A 60 -8.43 12.82 -5.78
C GLN A 60 -7.60 14.08 -5.53
N MET A 61 -6.73 14.08 -4.50
CA MET A 61 -5.78 15.16 -4.26
C MET A 61 -4.93 15.45 -5.50
N PHE A 62 -4.35 14.41 -6.12
CA PHE A 62 -3.56 14.58 -7.34
C PHE A 62 -4.37 15.18 -8.49
N GLY A 63 -5.61 14.73 -8.67
CA GLY A 63 -6.52 15.28 -9.67
C GLY A 63 -6.79 16.78 -9.45
N PHE A 64 -7.04 17.20 -8.21
CA PHE A 64 -7.25 18.60 -7.88
C PHE A 64 -5.99 19.45 -8.09
N VAL A 65 -4.80 18.92 -7.79
CA VAL A 65 -3.54 19.61 -8.11
C VAL A 65 -3.38 19.82 -9.62
N GLU A 66 -3.73 18.83 -10.44
CA GLU A 66 -3.64 18.93 -11.92
C GLU A 66 -4.51 20.07 -12.48
N VAL A 67 -5.71 20.27 -11.91
CA VAL A 67 -6.63 21.35 -12.30
C VAL A 67 -6.46 22.64 -11.49
N LYS A 68 -5.42 22.73 -10.66
CA LYS A 68 -5.08 23.89 -9.80
C LYS A 68 -6.16 24.24 -8.76
N GLU A 69 -6.98 23.28 -8.35
CA GLU A 69 -7.94 23.42 -7.26
C GLU A 69 -7.28 23.12 -5.91
N PHE A 70 -6.29 23.92 -5.50
CA PHE A 70 -5.43 23.62 -4.33
C PHE A 70 -6.16 23.54 -2.99
N ALA A 71 -7.29 24.25 -2.83
CA ALA A 71 -8.13 24.12 -1.65
C ALA A 71 -8.72 22.70 -1.53
N LYS A 72 -9.34 22.20 -2.61
CA LYS A 72 -9.89 20.83 -2.65
C LYS A 72 -8.80 19.77 -2.59
N ALA A 73 -7.63 20.04 -3.17
CA ALA A 73 -6.47 19.17 -3.03
C ALA A 73 -6.08 18.99 -1.55
N ARG A 74 -6.02 20.09 -0.77
CA ARG A 74 -5.72 20.03 0.67
C ARG A 74 -6.78 19.26 1.46
N GLU A 75 -8.07 19.50 1.20
CA GLU A 75 -9.17 18.76 1.84
C GLU A 75 -9.07 17.25 1.57
N SER A 76 -8.86 16.89 0.31
CA SER A 76 -8.71 15.50 -0.11
C SER A 76 -7.45 14.85 0.48
N GLY A 77 -6.34 15.57 0.54
CA GLY A 77 -5.12 15.12 1.20
C GLY A 77 -5.29 14.94 2.72
N GLN A 78 -6.01 15.83 3.41
CA GLN A 78 -6.36 15.65 4.83
C GLN A 78 -7.19 14.39 5.07
N LEU A 79 -8.14 14.10 4.16
CA LEU A 79 -8.89 12.85 4.21
C LEU A 79 -7.95 11.65 4.02
N ALA A 80 -7.03 11.70 3.05
CA ALA A 80 -6.05 10.63 2.83
C ALA A 80 -5.20 10.36 4.07
N VAL A 81 -4.69 11.43 4.71
CA VAL A 81 -3.92 11.37 5.97
C VAL A 81 -4.69 10.62 7.05
N ALA A 82 -5.93 11.04 7.34
CA ALA A 82 -6.75 10.41 8.38
C ALA A 82 -6.99 8.91 8.12
N ARG A 83 -7.20 8.54 6.85
CA ARG A 83 -7.43 7.15 6.44
C ARG A 83 -6.16 6.30 6.54
N PHE A 84 -5.02 6.84 6.13
CA PHE A 84 -3.73 6.17 6.27
C PHE A 84 -3.31 5.99 7.73
N GLN A 85 -3.52 7.00 8.59
CA GLN A 85 -3.29 6.87 10.03
C GLN A 85 -4.17 5.78 10.64
N LYS A 86 -5.46 5.74 10.27
CA LYS A 86 -6.38 4.68 10.70
C LYS A 86 -5.92 3.30 10.21
N ALA A 87 -5.47 3.18 8.97
CA ALA A 87 -4.90 1.94 8.44
C ALA A 87 -3.68 1.50 9.25
N GLY A 88 -2.76 2.43 9.56
CA GLY A 88 -1.58 2.18 10.40
C GLY A 88 -1.94 1.61 11.77
N GLN A 89 -2.91 2.22 12.45
CA GLN A 89 -3.42 1.76 13.74
C GLN A 89 -4.04 0.35 13.65
N LEU A 90 -4.89 0.11 12.66
CA LEU A 90 -5.55 -1.19 12.48
C LEU A 90 -4.54 -2.30 12.15
N PHE A 91 -3.52 -2.02 11.33
CA PHE A 91 -2.45 -2.97 11.06
C PHE A 91 -1.62 -3.29 12.31
N SER A 92 -1.36 -2.30 13.16
CA SER A 92 -0.68 -2.53 14.45
C SER A 92 -1.49 -3.47 15.35
N VAL A 93 -2.81 -3.31 15.41
CA VAL A 93 -3.74 -4.21 16.13
C VAL A 93 -3.77 -5.61 15.49
N ALA A 94 -3.82 -5.69 14.16
CA ALA A 94 -3.79 -6.94 13.43
C ALA A 94 -2.48 -7.71 13.71
N ALA A 95 -1.33 -7.03 13.71
CA ALA A 95 -0.03 -7.64 13.98
C ALA A 95 0.04 -8.29 15.38
N GLN A 96 -0.63 -7.72 16.38
CA GLN A 96 -0.74 -8.29 17.73
C GLN A 96 -1.62 -9.54 17.79
N SER A 97 -2.45 -9.78 16.77
CA SER A 97 -3.37 -10.93 16.68
C SER A 97 -2.78 -12.09 15.86
N VAL A 98 -1.53 -11.98 15.41
CA VAL A 98 -0.83 -13.04 14.69
C VAL A 98 -0.44 -14.15 15.65
N ASP A 99 -0.88 -15.37 15.36
CA ASP A 99 -0.51 -16.56 16.11
C ASP A 99 0.77 -17.21 15.58
N HIS A 100 1.33 -18.13 16.38
CA HIS A 100 2.55 -18.86 16.01
C HIS A 100 2.37 -19.71 14.73
N GLN A 101 1.18 -20.30 14.55
CA GLN A 101 0.88 -21.15 13.39
C GLN A 101 0.92 -20.35 12.08
N THR A 102 0.44 -19.10 12.09
CA THR A 102 0.49 -18.18 10.95
C THR A 102 1.93 -17.97 10.49
N GLY A 103 2.85 -17.76 11.44
CA GLY A 103 4.28 -17.62 11.16
C GLY A 103 4.90 -18.88 10.56
N GLN A 104 4.52 -20.06 11.05
CA GLN A 104 4.99 -21.35 10.49
C GLN A 104 4.52 -21.56 9.05
N LEU A 105 3.25 -21.28 8.77
CA LEU A 105 2.68 -21.46 7.44
C LEU A 105 3.24 -20.45 6.43
N LEU A 106 3.51 -19.23 6.88
CA LEU A 106 4.13 -18.22 6.04
C LEU A 106 5.49 -18.64 5.49
N ARG A 107 6.26 -19.47 6.23
CA ARG A 107 7.53 -20.03 5.75
C ARG A 107 7.38 -20.96 4.54
N LEU A 108 6.18 -21.48 4.32
CA LEU A 108 5.85 -22.34 3.18
C LEU A 108 5.45 -21.53 1.94
N ALA A 109 5.38 -20.19 2.04
CA ALA A 109 5.05 -19.34 0.91
C ALA A 109 6.16 -19.39 -0.14
N ASP A 110 5.81 -19.83 -1.35
CA ASP A 110 6.67 -19.65 -2.52
C ASP A 110 6.68 -18.17 -2.93
N SER A 111 7.82 -17.52 -2.67
CA SER A 111 8.03 -16.10 -2.97
C SER A 111 8.04 -15.80 -4.47
N ALA A 112 8.44 -16.75 -5.32
CA ALA A 112 8.39 -16.57 -6.77
C ALA A 112 6.94 -16.57 -7.26
N ASN A 113 6.11 -17.48 -6.74
CA ASN A 113 4.67 -17.49 -7.03
C ASN A 113 3.98 -16.23 -6.54
N ALA A 114 4.29 -15.78 -5.33
CA ALA A 114 3.74 -14.53 -4.79
C ALA A 114 4.13 -13.31 -5.66
N ALA A 115 5.38 -13.26 -6.14
CA ALA A 115 5.85 -12.17 -6.98
C ALA A 115 5.19 -12.16 -8.36
N ASN A 116 4.98 -13.35 -8.95
CA ASN A 116 4.23 -13.52 -10.20
C ASN A 116 2.78 -13.04 -10.08
N LEU A 117 2.11 -13.29 -8.93
CA LEU A 117 0.74 -12.83 -8.70
C LEU A 117 0.62 -11.30 -8.73
N VAL A 118 1.64 -10.58 -8.29
CA VAL A 118 1.63 -9.11 -8.23
C VAL A 118 2.48 -8.47 -9.32
N GLN A 119 2.93 -9.25 -10.31
CA GLN A 119 3.77 -8.82 -11.41
C GLN A 119 5.03 -8.05 -10.95
N ALA A 120 5.59 -8.43 -9.81
CA ALA A 120 6.77 -7.80 -9.24
C ALA A 120 8.01 -8.71 -9.36
N SER A 121 9.19 -8.11 -9.34
CA SER A 121 10.45 -8.86 -9.24
C SER A 121 10.78 -9.10 -7.76
N PRO A 122 10.86 -10.36 -7.30
CA PRO A 122 11.16 -10.66 -5.89
C PRO A 122 12.59 -10.25 -5.49
N ASP A 123 13.49 -10.13 -6.48
CA ASP A 123 14.88 -9.71 -6.30
C ASP A 123 15.06 -8.18 -6.32
N GLY A 124 13.98 -7.43 -6.53
CA GLY A 124 14.00 -5.98 -6.42
C GLY A 124 14.37 -5.53 -5.00
N PRO A 125 15.17 -4.46 -4.82
CA PRO A 125 15.53 -3.96 -3.49
C PRO A 125 14.30 -3.67 -2.62
N THR A 126 13.18 -3.32 -3.24
CA THR A 126 11.88 -3.05 -2.62
C THR A 126 11.26 -4.26 -1.91
N LEU A 127 11.51 -5.49 -2.39
CA LEU A 127 10.84 -6.71 -1.90
C LEU A 127 11.75 -7.66 -1.12
N LYS A 128 13.09 -7.55 -1.27
CA LYS A 128 14.06 -8.41 -0.56
C LYS A 128 13.82 -8.48 0.95
N GLN A 129 13.52 -7.36 1.59
CA GLN A 129 13.23 -7.31 3.03
C GLN A 129 11.98 -8.12 3.38
N ILE A 130 10.92 -8.02 2.56
CA ILE A 130 9.65 -8.70 2.78
C ILE A 130 9.82 -10.21 2.59
N THR A 131 10.51 -10.62 1.54
CA THR A 131 10.89 -12.02 1.29
C THR A 131 11.68 -12.60 2.47
N ALA A 132 12.66 -11.85 3.00
CA ALA A 132 13.42 -12.27 4.18
C ALA A 132 12.55 -12.39 5.44
N MET A 133 11.55 -11.52 5.64
CA MET A 133 10.60 -11.66 6.74
C MET A 133 9.74 -12.92 6.60
N ALA A 134 9.27 -13.22 5.38
CA ALA A 134 8.46 -14.40 5.12
C ALA A 134 9.22 -15.72 5.38
N THR A 135 10.46 -15.84 4.89
CA THR A 135 11.29 -17.05 5.11
C THR A 135 11.62 -17.27 6.59
N GLN A 136 11.70 -16.20 7.38
CA GLN A 136 11.90 -16.26 8.83
C GLN A 136 10.59 -16.55 9.59
N GLY A 137 9.43 -16.54 8.92
CA GLY A 137 8.11 -16.69 9.53
C GLY A 137 7.66 -15.48 10.35
N LYS A 138 8.17 -14.28 10.03
CA LYS A 138 7.88 -13.03 10.75
C LYS A 138 6.57 -12.41 10.29
N ALA A 139 5.48 -13.17 10.38
CA ALA A 139 4.14 -12.72 9.95
C ALA A 139 3.69 -11.44 10.64
N ALA A 140 3.87 -11.32 11.96
CA ALA A 140 3.54 -10.10 12.72
C ALA A 140 4.32 -8.88 12.21
N SER A 141 5.62 -9.04 11.92
CA SER A 141 6.44 -7.96 11.39
C SER A 141 6.02 -7.52 9.99
N MET A 142 5.53 -8.44 9.16
CA MET A 142 5.00 -8.09 7.82
C MET A 142 3.69 -7.30 7.91
N VAL A 143 2.78 -7.70 8.80
CA VAL A 143 1.52 -6.97 9.03
C VAL A 143 1.81 -5.58 9.62
N ASP A 144 2.72 -5.49 10.60
CA ASP A 144 3.17 -4.21 11.17
C ASP A 144 3.89 -3.33 10.15
N PHE A 145 4.65 -3.92 9.23
CA PHE A 145 5.31 -3.20 8.12
C PHE A 145 4.29 -2.48 7.24
N CYS A 146 3.16 -3.12 6.89
CA CYS A 146 2.07 -2.47 6.17
C CYS A 146 1.51 -1.26 6.95
N GLY A 147 1.40 -1.39 8.27
CA GLY A 147 0.96 -0.30 9.14
C GLY A 147 1.93 0.87 9.15
N LYS A 148 3.23 0.60 9.30
CA LYS A 148 4.28 1.63 9.25
C LYS A 148 4.30 2.37 7.92
N ARG A 149 4.21 1.65 6.80
CA ARG A 149 4.13 2.25 5.47
C ARG A 149 2.90 3.14 5.29
N ALA A 150 1.75 2.75 5.83
CA ALA A 150 0.57 3.61 5.83
C ALA A 150 0.81 4.89 6.63
N THR A 151 1.38 4.79 7.84
CA THR A 151 1.72 5.96 8.67
C THR A 151 2.75 6.88 7.99
N ASP A 152 3.77 6.31 7.33
CA ASP A 152 4.76 7.08 6.56
C ASP A 152 4.08 7.86 5.41
N LEU A 153 3.15 7.23 4.70
CA LEU A 153 2.37 7.89 3.65
C LEU A 153 1.49 9.02 4.20
N ALA A 154 0.91 8.85 5.39
CA ALA A 154 0.19 9.93 6.05
C ALA A 154 1.11 11.14 6.29
N ALA A 155 2.27 10.94 6.90
CA ALA A 155 3.23 12.02 7.17
C ALA A 155 3.75 12.70 5.89
N ARG A 156 4.02 11.92 4.83
CA ARG A 156 4.42 12.48 3.53
C ARG A 156 3.29 13.26 2.86
N THR A 157 2.04 12.77 2.99
CA THR A 157 0.86 13.49 2.49
C THR A 157 0.66 14.80 3.23
N GLU A 158 0.80 14.82 4.56
CA GLU A 158 0.78 16.04 5.38
C GLU A 158 1.83 17.07 4.92
N THR A 159 3.05 16.59 4.63
CA THR A 159 4.13 17.44 4.11
C THR A 159 3.76 18.05 2.77
N VAL A 160 3.22 17.26 1.84
CA VAL A 160 2.78 17.75 0.52
C VAL A 160 1.66 18.77 0.66
N ILE A 161 0.60 18.50 1.42
CA ILE A 161 -0.50 19.46 1.58
C ILE A 161 -0.06 20.76 2.27
N GLY A 162 0.93 20.69 3.16
CA GLY A 162 1.54 21.88 3.77
C GLY A 162 2.32 22.75 2.77
N SER A 163 2.85 22.13 1.71
CA SER A 163 3.53 22.84 0.61
C SER A 163 2.58 23.42 -0.45
N LEU A 164 1.31 23.00 -0.46
CA LEU A 164 0.31 23.54 -1.39
C LEU A 164 -0.10 24.96 -0.97
N GLN A 165 0.43 25.96 -1.69
CA GLN A 165 0.00 27.35 -1.52
C GLN A 165 -1.39 27.58 -2.14
N ALA A 166 -2.04 28.69 -1.76
CA ALA A 166 -3.42 28.98 -2.16
C ALA A 166 -3.65 28.98 -3.69
N GLU A 167 -2.65 29.40 -4.47
CA GLU A 167 -2.80 29.63 -5.92
C GLU A 167 -1.68 29.01 -6.77
N THR A 168 -0.63 28.45 -6.17
CA THR A 168 0.51 27.93 -6.92
C THR A 168 1.10 26.67 -6.32
N LEU A 169 1.69 25.86 -7.21
CA LEU A 169 2.60 24.78 -6.87
C LEU A 169 3.98 25.21 -7.37
N ASP A 170 4.89 25.51 -6.45
CA ASP A 170 6.26 25.84 -6.81
C ASP A 170 7.07 24.58 -7.17
N ARG A 171 8.34 24.78 -7.50
CA ARG A 171 9.23 23.68 -7.90
C ARG A 171 9.43 22.66 -6.79
N ASP A 172 9.49 23.10 -5.54
CA ASP A 172 9.76 22.24 -4.40
C ASP A 172 8.51 21.44 -4.03
N GLY A 173 7.33 22.06 -4.04
CA GLY A 173 6.04 21.38 -3.91
C GLY A 173 5.81 20.37 -5.03
N SER A 174 6.20 20.70 -6.27
CA SER A 174 6.13 19.75 -7.39
C SER A 174 7.03 18.53 -7.16
N LYS A 175 8.24 18.73 -6.63
CA LYS A 175 9.15 17.62 -6.29
C LYS A 175 8.55 16.73 -5.20
N LEU A 176 8.03 17.32 -4.11
CA LEU A 176 7.38 16.59 -3.02
C LEU A 176 6.19 15.76 -3.51
N LEU A 177 5.40 16.29 -4.45
CA LEU A 177 4.28 15.57 -5.06
C LEU A 177 4.74 14.32 -5.84
N HIS A 178 5.80 14.44 -6.64
CA HIS A 178 6.35 13.30 -7.39
C HIS A 178 6.93 12.23 -6.46
N GLU A 179 7.61 12.65 -5.39
CA GLU A 179 8.11 11.74 -4.36
C GLU A 179 6.97 11.00 -3.67
N LEU A 180 5.89 11.68 -3.28
CA LEU A 180 4.71 11.06 -2.69
C LEU A 180 4.04 10.04 -3.62
N ILE A 181 3.90 10.37 -4.91
CA ILE A 181 3.37 9.44 -5.92
C ILE A 181 4.24 8.18 -6.01
N HIS A 182 5.56 8.35 -6.05
CA HIS A 182 6.51 7.26 -6.10
C HIS A 182 6.45 6.37 -4.85
N ASP A 183 6.41 6.98 -3.66
CA ASP A 183 6.33 6.27 -2.38
C ASP A 183 5.01 5.51 -2.23
N TRP A 184 3.91 6.10 -2.71
CA TRP A 184 2.60 5.45 -2.74
C TRP A 184 2.62 4.22 -3.64
N GLY A 185 3.21 4.31 -4.83
CA GLY A 185 3.40 3.17 -5.72
C GLY A 185 4.21 2.04 -5.07
N ILE A 186 5.33 2.39 -4.41
CA ILE A 186 6.14 1.43 -3.66
C ILE A 186 5.33 0.75 -2.55
N ALA A 187 4.57 1.52 -1.77
CA ALA A 187 3.76 0.98 -0.69
C ALA A 187 2.72 -0.02 -1.23
N ILE A 188 1.99 0.33 -2.30
CA ILE A 188 1.02 -0.57 -2.94
C ILE A 188 1.69 -1.89 -3.31
N THR A 189 2.79 -1.86 -4.07
CA THR A 189 3.49 -3.08 -4.49
C THR A 189 3.96 -3.92 -3.30
N GLN A 190 4.45 -3.27 -2.25
CA GLN A 190 4.86 -3.97 -1.02
C GLN A 190 3.69 -4.63 -0.31
N GLY A 191 2.56 -3.93 -0.15
CA GLY A 191 1.38 -4.45 0.52
C GLY A 191 0.70 -5.57 -0.28
N GLU A 192 0.60 -5.44 -1.60
CA GLU A 192 0.11 -6.50 -2.49
C GLU A 192 1.01 -7.74 -2.41
N TYR A 193 2.34 -7.56 -2.44
CA TYR A 193 3.27 -8.68 -2.32
C TYR A 193 3.15 -9.39 -0.97
N ILE A 194 2.98 -8.65 0.13
CA ILE A 194 2.70 -9.23 1.45
C ILE A 194 1.43 -10.08 1.40
N SER A 195 0.36 -9.56 0.80
CA SER A 195 -0.90 -10.30 0.66
C SER A 195 -0.80 -11.52 -0.23
N ALA A 196 -0.02 -11.45 -1.30
CA ALA A 196 0.27 -12.59 -2.15
C ALA A 196 1.03 -13.69 -1.39
N LEU A 197 1.99 -13.33 -0.53
CA LEU A 197 2.70 -14.30 0.33
C LEU A 197 1.74 -15.00 1.31
N PHE A 198 0.86 -14.24 1.97
CA PHE A 198 -0.17 -14.81 2.85
C PHE A 198 -1.16 -15.72 2.08
N TYR A 199 -1.56 -15.29 0.87
CA TYR A 199 -2.39 -16.08 -0.01
C TYR A 199 -1.73 -17.41 -0.38
N VAL A 200 -0.49 -17.38 -0.90
CA VAL A 200 0.26 -18.59 -1.27
C VAL A 200 0.44 -19.52 -0.07
N ALA A 201 0.82 -18.99 1.09
CA ALA A 201 0.94 -19.76 2.34
C ALA A 201 -0.35 -20.49 2.72
N SER A 202 -1.52 -19.84 2.55
CA SER A 202 -2.82 -20.45 2.88
C SER A 202 -3.20 -21.60 1.94
N HIS A 203 -2.62 -21.65 0.74
CA HIS A 203 -2.88 -22.69 -0.27
C HIS A 203 -1.82 -23.79 -0.30
N ALA A 204 -0.63 -23.56 0.25
CA ALA A 204 0.39 -24.59 0.46
C ALA A 204 -0.04 -25.68 1.47
N LYS A 205 -1.17 -25.46 2.17
CA LYS A 205 -1.75 -26.37 3.17
C LYS A 205 -2.66 -27.45 2.58
N ARG A 206 -2.92 -27.44 1.27
CA ARG A 206 -3.76 -28.40 0.55
C ARG A 206 -2.87 -29.36 -0.25
#